data_AF-A0A7S0WVI2-F1
#
_entry.id   AF-A0A7S0WVI2-F1
#
_cell.length_a   1.000
_cell.length_b   1.000
_cell.length_c   1.000
_cell.angle_alpha   90.00
_cell.angle_beta   90.00
_cell.angle_gamma   90.00
#
_symmetry.space_group_name_H-M   'P 1'
#
loop_
_entity.id
_entity.type
_entity.pdbx_description
1 polymer ?
#
loop_
_entity_poly.entity_id
_entity_poly.type
_entity_poly.pdbx_seq_one_letter_code
_entity_poly.pdbx_strand_id
1 'polypeptide(L)'
;GEELFGLPVTLYPELEQTEKEIQMLDRLYNLYVTVISTIKGYGDYFWVDVVEKIDEMGETVNQYQALSKKLPKALREWQAYLDCRRTIDDFLEMLPLFQALTHK
;
A
#
# COMPACT_ATOMS: atom_id res chain seq x y z
N GLY A 1 -21.89 -3.65 -29.53
CA GLY A 1 -22.64 -2.84 -30.51
C GLY A 1 -22.33 -3.31 -31.92
N GLU A 2 -21.09 -3.13 -32.37
CA GLU A 2 -20.61 -3.48 -33.72
C GLU A 2 -20.77 -4.98 -34.07
N GLU A 3 -20.51 -5.87 -33.11
CA GLU A 3 -20.70 -7.33 -33.26
C GLU A 3 -22.16 -7.74 -33.52
N LEU A 4 -23.11 -6.96 -32.99
CA LEU A 4 -24.55 -7.16 -33.16
C LEU A 4 -25.05 -6.70 -34.54
N PHE A 5 -24.26 -5.88 -35.24
CA PHE A 5 -24.55 -5.33 -36.56
C PHE A 5 -23.60 -5.85 -37.66
N GLY A 6 -22.71 -6.80 -37.34
CA GLY A 6 -21.77 -7.40 -38.31
C GLY A 6 -20.73 -6.43 -38.86
N LEU A 7 -20.47 -5.32 -38.15
CA LEU A 7 -19.41 -4.37 -38.50
C LEU A 7 -18.05 -4.89 -38.01
N PRO A 8 -16.95 -4.61 -38.72
CA PRO A 8 -15.61 -4.94 -38.23
C PRO A 8 -15.40 -4.27 -36.88
N VAL A 9 -15.10 -5.08 -35.85
CA VAL A 9 -14.88 -4.59 -34.49
C VAL A 9 -13.67 -3.65 -34.51
N THR A 10 -13.90 -2.39 -34.20
CA THR A 10 -12.83 -1.40 -34.13
C THR A 10 -12.10 -1.59 -32.80
N LEU A 11 -10.88 -2.12 -32.85
CA LEU A 11 -10.02 -2.18 -31.67
C LEU A 11 -9.55 -0.76 -31.35
N TYR A 12 -9.65 -0.36 -30.09
CA TYR A 12 -9.17 0.93 -29.58
C TYR A 12 -7.99 0.68 -28.63
N PRO A 13 -6.75 0.58 -29.14
CA PRO A 13 -5.58 0.24 -28.34
C PRO A 13 -5.33 1.24 -27.20
N GLU A 14 -5.65 2.51 -27.43
CA GLU A 14 -5.51 3.59 -26.45
C GLU A 14 -6.45 3.41 -25.23
N LEU A 15 -7.65 2.88 -25.46
CA LEU A 15 -8.62 2.58 -24.40
C LEU A 15 -8.13 1.42 -23.52
N GLU A 16 -7.61 0.35 -24.13
CA GLU A 16 -7.02 -0.78 -23.39
C GLU A 16 -5.76 -0.35 -22.60
N GLN A 17 -4.95 0.53 -23.17
CA GLN A 17 -3.77 1.07 -22.49
C GLN A 17 -4.17 1.91 -21.28
N THR A 18 -5.15 2.80 -21.45
CA THR A 18 -5.68 3.65 -20.38
C THR A 18 -6.28 2.79 -19.26
N GLU A 19 -7.02 1.73 -19.59
CA GLU A 19 -7.57 0.81 -18.60
C GLU A 19 -6.46 0.15 -17.76
N LYS A 20 -5.38 -0.32 -18.39
CA LYS A 20 -4.24 -0.91 -17.67
C LYS A 20 -3.56 0.10 -16.76
N GLU A 21 -3.37 1.33 -17.20
CA GLU A 21 -2.79 2.40 -16.40
C GLU A 21 -3.66 2.73 -15.18
N ILE A 22 -4.99 2.83 -15.36
CA ILE A 22 -5.94 3.03 -14.27
C ILE A 22 -5.86 1.87 -13.26
N GLN A 23 -5.85 0.62 -13.71
CA GLN A 23 -5.74 -0.54 -12.83
C GLN A 23 -4.43 -0.53 -12.02
N MET A 24 -3.32 -0.09 -12.61
CA MET A 24 -2.05 0.05 -11.91
C MET A 24 -2.11 1.13 -10.83
N LEU A 25 -2.69 2.28 -11.15
CA LEU A 25 -2.85 3.40 -10.22
C LEU A 25 -3.80 3.05 -9.07
N ASP A 26 -4.91 2.40 -9.37
CA ASP A 26 -5.88 1.95 -8.37
C ASP A 26 -5.21 1.03 -7.34
N ARG A 27 -4.40 0.06 -7.79
CA ARG A 27 -3.59 -0.78 -6.88
C ARG A 27 -2.66 0.02 -5.98
N LEU A 28 -2.00 1.06 -6.50
CA LEU A 28 -1.11 1.91 -5.70
C LEU A 28 -1.89 2.68 -4.64
N TYR A 29 -2.98 3.34 -5.02
CA TYR A 29 -3.77 4.15 -4.08
C TYR A 29 -4.49 3.28 -3.05
N ASN A 30 -4.95 2.08 -3.42
CA ASN A 30 -5.51 1.13 -2.46
C ASN A 30 -4.47 0.69 -1.43
N LEU A 31 -3.23 0.40 -1.87
CA LEU A 31 -2.12 0.12 -0.94
C LEU A 31 -1.86 1.33 -0.03
N TYR A 32 -1.86 2.55 -0.59
CA TYR A 32 -1.65 3.78 0.18
C TYR A 32 -2.68 4.00 1.27
N VAL A 33 -3.96 3.95 0.92
CA VAL A 33 -5.04 4.10 1.90
C VAL A 33 -4.93 3.02 2.99
N THR A 34 -4.63 1.78 2.60
CA THR A 34 -4.50 0.65 3.54
C THR A 34 -3.33 0.86 4.51
N VAL A 35 -2.14 1.22 4.02
CA VAL A 35 -0.95 1.45 4.85
C VAL A 35 -1.18 2.61 5.82
N ILE A 36 -1.66 3.74 5.30
CA ILE A 36 -1.87 4.96 6.09
C ILE A 36 -2.95 4.72 7.16
N SER A 37 -4.06 4.09 6.81
CA SER A 37 -5.14 3.79 7.77
C SER A 37 -4.69 2.79 8.84
N THR A 38 -3.99 1.73 8.45
CA THR A 38 -3.49 0.71 9.38
C THR A 38 -2.51 1.32 10.38
N ILE A 39 -1.49 2.04 9.91
CA ILE A 39 -0.46 2.63 10.80
C ILE A 39 -1.05 3.74 11.68
N LYS A 40 -1.96 4.57 11.15
CA LYS A 40 -2.67 5.56 11.97
C LYS A 40 -3.54 4.89 13.03
N GLY A 41 -4.24 3.81 12.68
CA GLY A 41 -5.09 3.08 13.63
C GLY A 41 -4.32 2.48 14.80
N TYR A 42 -3.05 2.11 14.60
CA TYR A 42 -2.18 1.68 15.70
C TYR A 42 -1.91 2.79 16.73
N GLY A 43 -1.96 4.06 16.32
CA GLY A 43 -1.83 5.20 17.23
C GLY A 43 -3.00 5.36 18.20
N ASP A 44 -4.15 4.74 17.91
CA ASP A 44 -5.34 4.78 18.76
C ASP A 44 -5.38 3.65 19.80
N TYR A 45 -4.40 2.72 19.77
CA TYR A 45 -4.34 1.60 20.72
C TYR A 45 -3.88 2.06 22.11
N PHE A 46 -4.42 1.44 23.15
CA PHE A 46 -3.87 1.61 24.49
C PHE A 46 -2.50 0.96 24.58
N TRP A 47 -1.66 1.46 25.49
CA TRP A 47 -0.31 0.94 25.67
C TRP A 47 -0.26 -0.58 25.94
N VAL A 48 -1.25 -1.11 26.69
CA VAL A 48 -1.36 -2.55 26.96
C VAL A 48 -1.59 -3.36 25.68
N ASP A 49 -2.43 -2.86 24.76
CA ASP A 49 -2.71 -3.52 23.48
C ASP A 49 -1.50 -3.44 22.54
N VAL A 50 -0.78 -2.31 22.58
CA VAL A 50 0.48 -2.14 21.83
C VAL A 50 1.51 -3.16 22.29
N VAL A 51 1.65 -3.36 23.61
CA VAL A 51 2.60 -4.34 24.17
C VAL A 51 2.27 -5.77 23.73
N GLU A 52 0.99 -6.15 23.73
CA GLU A 52 0.56 -7.49 23.32
C GLU A 52 0.70 -7.74 21.81
N LYS A 53 0.55 -6.69 20.98
CA LYS A 53 0.48 -6.80 19.51
C LYS A 53 1.70 -6.27 18.77
N ILE A 54 2.75 -5.84 19.47
CA ILE A 54 3.89 -5.15 18.87
C ILE A 54 4.55 -5.97 17.76
N ASP A 55 4.66 -7.28 17.94
CA ASP A 55 5.28 -8.18 16.97
C ASP A 55 4.40 -8.36 15.72
N GLU A 56 3.08 -8.50 15.90
CA GLU A 56 2.11 -8.59 14.80
C GLU A 56 2.07 -7.28 13.98
N MET A 57 2.13 -6.14 14.67
CA MET A 57 2.22 -4.82 14.04
C MET A 57 3.51 -4.72 13.20
N GLY A 58 4.64 -5.20 13.73
CA GLY A 58 5.90 -5.26 13.01
C GLY A 58 5.87 -6.17 11.79
N GLU A 59 5.29 -7.36 11.91
CA GLU A 59 5.13 -8.28 10.77
C GLU A 59 4.27 -7.65 9.67
N THR A 60 3.13 -7.07 10.04
CA THR A 60 2.21 -6.40 9.11
C THR A 60 2.91 -5.27 8.34
N VAL A 61 3.66 -4.40 9.03
CA VAL A 61 4.39 -3.30 8.39
C VAL A 61 5.52 -3.81 7.50
N ASN A 62 6.21 -4.89 7.88
CA ASN A 62 7.18 -5.55 7.01
C ASN A 62 6.55 -6.14 5.74
N GLN A 63 5.34 -6.71 5.84
CA GLN A 63 4.59 -7.18 4.67
C GLN A 63 4.25 -6.02 3.73
N TYR A 64 3.81 -4.87 4.26
CA TYR A 64 3.59 -3.67 3.45
C TYR A 64 4.88 -3.17 2.79
N GLN A 65 6.03 -3.24 3.46
CA GLN A 65 7.31 -2.90 2.87
C GLN A 65 7.67 -3.84 1.70
N ALA A 66 7.39 -5.14 1.84
CA ALA A 66 7.62 -6.11 0.77
C ALA A 66 6.68 -5.88 -0.42
N LEU A 67 5.40 -5.56 -0.17
CA LEU A 67 4.42 -5.24 -1.21
C LEU A 67 4.80 -3.96 -1.95
N SER A 68 5.21 -2.90 -1.25
CA SER A 68 5.65 -1.66 -1.88
C SER A 68 6.89 -1.89 -2.76
N LYS A 69 7.88 -2.65 -2.27
CA LYS A 69 9.08 -3.02 -3.05
C LYS A 69 8.78 -3.84 -4.31
N LYS A 70 7.65 -4.55 -4.38
CA LYS A 70 7.23 -5.31 -5.58
C LYS A 70 6.60 -4.41 -6.66
N LEU A 71 6.24 -3.17 -6.36
CA LEU A 71 5.63 -2.27 -7.34
C LEU A 71 6.63 -1.91 -8.47
N PRO A 72 6.16 -1.80 -9.73
CA PRO A 72 6.97 -1.36 -10.86
C PRO A 72 7.61 0.01 -10.63
N LYS A 73 8.77 0.27 -11.24
CA LYS A 73 9.52 1.53 -11.07
C LYS A 73 8.67 2.76 -11.40
N ALA A 74 7.84 2.68 -12.44
CA ALA A 74 6.94 3.78 -12.84
C ALA A 74 5.98 4.22 -11.72
N LEU A 75 5.57 3.30 -10.83
CA LEU A 75 4.70 3.63 -9.69
C LEU A 75 5.48 4.17 -8.49
N ARG A 76 6.80 3.99 -8.44
CA ARG A 76 7.64 4.42 -7.30
C ARG A 76 7.94 5.91 -7.30
N GLU A 77 7.75 6.58 -8.43
CA GLU A 77 7.96 8.03 -8.60
C GLU A 77 6.73 8.83 -8.14
N TRP A 78 5.59 8.16 -7.92
CA TRP A 78 4.36 8.79 -7.48
C TRP A 78 4.43 9.18 -6.00
N GLN A 79 3.88 10.34 -5.66
CA GLN A 79 3.86 10.85 -4.28
C GLN A 79 3.23 9.85 -3.31
N ALA A 80 2.13 9.19 -3.70
CA ALA A 80 1.47 8.17 -2.87
C ALA A 80 2.42 7.03 -2.47
N TYR A 81 3.30 6.59 -3.38
CA TYR A 81 4.30 5.58 -3.06
C TYR A 81 5.35 6.10 -2.07
N LEU A 82 5.83 7.32 -2.28
CA LEU A 82 6.84 7.95 -1.42
C LEU A 82 6.30 8.12 0.01
N ASP A 83 5.04 8.54 0.14
CA ASP A 83 4.37 8.71 1.42
C ASP A 83 4.13 7.36 2.12
N CYS A 84 3.69 6.31 1.38
CA CYS A 84 3.62 4.94 1.90
C CYS A 84 4.94 4.51 2.49
N ARG A 85 6.00 4.64 1.68
CA ARG A 85 7.34 4.19 2.03
C ARG A 85 7.84 4.90 3.27
N ARG A 86 7.69 6.23 3.32
CA ARG A 86 8.08 7.03 4.48
C ARG A 86 7.34 6.57 5.73
N THR A 87 6.02 6.40 5.65
CA THR A 87 5.21 5.97 6.80
C THR A 87 5.64 4.60 7.32
N ILE A 88 5.96 3.66 6.40
CA ILE A 88 6.47 2.33 6.74
C ILE A 88 7.85 2.43 7.39
N ASP A 89 8.78 3.17 6.78
CA ASP A 89 10.16 3.29 7.25
C ASP A 89 10.18 3.99 8.64
N ASP A 90 9.42 5.09 8.81
CA ASP A 90 9.28 5.79 10.10
C ASP A 90 8.74 4.83 11.20
N PHE A 91 7.77 3.98 10.89
CA PHE A 91 7.23 3.01 11.85
C PHE A 91 8.25 1.91 12.22
N LEU A 92 8.98 1.39 11.24
CA LEU A 92 10.02 0.38 11.48
C LEU A 92 11.18 0.93 12.31
N GLU A 93 11.51 2.22 12.17
CA GLU A 93 12.49 2.90 13.03
C GLU A 93 12.00 3.05 14.48
N MET A 94 10.69 3.26 14.68
CA MET A 94 10.08 3.35 16.02
C MET A 94 9.89 1.99 16.69
N LEU A 95 9.76 0.91 15.92
CA LEU A 95 9.42 -0.42 16.45
C LEU A 95 10.40 -0.96 17.52
N PRO A 96 11.74 -0.87 17.35
CA PRO A 96 12.69 -1.26 18.40
C PRO A 96 12.53 -0.45 19.69
N LEU A 97 12.12 0.83 19.57
CA LEU A 97 11.89 1.69 20.74
C LEU A 97 10.67 1.19 21.52
N PHE A 98 9.59 0.85 20.83
CA PHE A 98 8.41 0.27 21.47
C PHE A 98 8.73 -1.06 22.13
N GLN A 99 9.41 -1.98 21.43
CA GLN A 99 9.83 -3.26 22.02
C GLN A 99 10.69 -3.07 23.29
N ALA A 100 11.63 -2.13 23.29
CA ALA A 100 12.44 -1.82 24.47
C ALA A 100 11.60 -1.28 25.65
N LEU A 101 10.53 -0.53 25.37
CA LEU A 101 9.61 -0.02 26.39
C LEU A 101 8.67 -1.11 26.97
N THR A 102 8.41 -2.17 26.20
CA THR A 102 7.58 -3.31 26.65
C THR A 102 8.29 -4.25 27.62
N HIS A 103 9.62 -4.37 27.51
CA HIS A 103 10.44 -5.31 28.31
C HIS A 103 10.80 -4.81 29.73
N LYS A 104 9.89 -4.08 30.39
CA LYS A 104 10.11 -3.55 31.76
C LYS A 104 9.34 -4.29 32.84
#